data_AF-A0A947Z8P6-F1
#
_entry.id   AF-A0A947Z8P6-F1
#
_cell.length_a   1.000
_cell.length_b   1.000
_cell.length_c   1.000
_cell.angle_alpha   90.00
_cell.angle_beta   90.00
_cell.angle_gamma   90.00
#
_symmetry.space_group_name_H-M   'P 1'
#
loop_
_entity.id
_entity.type
_entity.pdbx_description
1 polymer ?
#
loop_
_entity_poly.entity_id
_entity_poly.type
_entity_poly.pdbx_seq_one_letter_code
_entity_poly.pdbx_strand_id
1 'polypeptide(L)'
;IDGKIITHLKNGFEECDKCGFAEREFAVAPSGNIYGCERLIGNDDNEEMCIGNVATGFDEAKRAAIIAKRGSNVNLDCLECTYRNRCMNWCHCINYATTGAIDTTDGIVCFHERIAISVADRVGETLFNEKNPLFLNHFYDIGAEQSPPEP
;
A
#
# COMPACT_ATOMS: atom_id res chain seq x y z
N ILE A 1 6.96 9.83 3.46
CA ILE A 1 6.28 10.75 4.40
C ILE A 1 5.02 11.33 3.75
N ASP A 2 5.11 11.91 2.56
CA ASP A 2 3.99 12.48 1.79
C ASP A 2 2.75 11.59 1.73
N GLY A 3 2.91 10.30 1.37
CA GLY A 3 1.78 9.37 1.33
C GLY A 3 1.01 9.29 2.66
N LYS A 4 1.69 9.39 3.81
CA LYS A 4 1.02 9.40 5.11
C LYS A 4 0.33 10.73 5.39
N ILE A 5 0.90 11.85 4.96
CA ILE A 5 0.23 13.17 5.02
C ILE A 5 -1.04 13.14 4.15
N ILE A 6 -0.96 12.61 2.93
CA ILE A 6 -2.13 12.46 2.04
C ILE A 6 -3.22 11.60 2.71
N THR A 7 -2.86 10.47 3.34
CA THR A 7 -3.86 9.67 4.07
C THR A 7 -4.48 10.41 5.26
N HIS A 8 -3.82 11.41 5.84
CA HIS A 8 -4.44 12.27 6.85
C HIS A 8 -5.53 13.13 6.20
N LEU A 9 -5.17 13.82 5.11
CA LEU A 9 -6.05 14.74 4.39
C LEU A 9 -7.27 14.02 3.78
N LYS A 10 -7.07 12.79 3.28
CA LYS A 10 -8.12 11.93 2.73
C LYS A 10 -8.93 11.16 3.78
N ASN A 11 -8.58 11.25 5.07
CA ASN A 11 -9.17 10.43 6.14
C ASN A 11 -9.02 8.90 5.94
N GLY A 12 -7.86 8.47 5.43
CA GLY A 12 -7.53 7.07 5.22
C GLY A 12 -7.32 6.69 3.76
N PHE A 13 -7.05 5.39 3.56
CA PHE A 13 -7.03 4.75 2.26
C PHE A 13 -8.44 4.35 1.84
N GLU A 14 -8.77 4.62 0.59
CA GLU A 14 -9.95 4.14 -0.11
C GLU A 14 -9.61 2.93 -0.98
N GLU A 15 -10.61 2.27 -1.55
CA GLU A 15 -10.37 1.08 -2.38
C GLU A 15 -9.59 1.40 -3.68
N CYS A 16 -9.67 2.63 -4.18
CA CYS A 16 -8.88 3.08 -5.32
C CYS A 16 -7.39 3.30 -4.98
N ASP A 17 -7.04 3.48 -3.71
CA ASP A 17 -5.66 3.64 -3.26
C ASP A 17 -4.95 2.29 -3.05
N LYS A 18 -5.72 1.19 -2.97
CA LYS A 18 -5.21 -0.15 -2.72
C LYS A 18 -4.91 -0.87 -4.02
N CYS A 19 -3.76 -1.54 -4.06
CA CYS A 19 -3.39 -2.36 -5.21
C CYS A 19 -4.39 -3.51 -5.41
N GLY A 20 -4.60 -3.89 -6.67
CA GLY A 20 -5.51 -4.94 -7.07
C GLY A 20 -5.03 -6.38 -6.82
N PHE A 21 -4.03 -6.59 -5.95
CA PHE A 21 -3.29 -7.85 -5.70
C PHE A 21 -4.00 -9.12 -6.20
N ALA A 22 -3.42 -9.76 -7.22
CA ALA A 22 -3.89 -10.98 -7.91
C ALA A 22 -5.25 -10.90 -8.64
N GLU A 23 -6.07 -9.87 -8.41
CA GLU A 23 -7.36 -9.66 -9.10
C GLU A 23 -7.20 -8.75 -10.32
N ARG A 24 -6.86 -7.47 -10.07
CA ARG A 24 -6.75 -6.43 -11.11
C ARG A 24 -5.30 -6.09 -11.46
N GLU A 25 -4.37 -6.50 -10.60
CA GLU A 25 -2.94 -6.27 -10.75
C GLU A 25 -2.18 -7.58 -10.50
N PHE A 26 -1.20 -7.86 -11.35
CA PHE A 26 -0.34 -9.04 -11.29
C PHE A 26 0.97 -8.73 -12.02
N ALA A 27 2.00 -9.53 -11.75
CA ALA A 27 3.32 -9.44 -12.35
C ALA A 27 3.68 -10.76 -13.04
N VAL A 28 4.52 -10.66 -14.08
CA VAL A 28 4.97 -11.81 -14.85
C VAL A 28 6.48 -11.90 -14.76
N ALA A 29 6.99 -13.05 -14.33
CA ALA A 29 8.42 -13.34 -14.28
C ALA A 29 8.97 -13.66 -15.70
N PRO A 30 10.30 -13.60 -15.91
CA PRO A 30 10.88 -13.95 -17.22
C PRO A 30 10.58 -15.37 -17.71
N SER A 31 10.33 -16.33 -16.81
CA SER A 31 9.89 -17.69 -17.18
C SER A 31 8.47 -17.76 -17.74
N GLY A 32 7.69 -16.68 -17.56
CA GLY A 32 6.27 -16.64 -17.84
C GLY A 32 5.39 -16.91 -16.62
N ASN A 33 5.92 -17.26 -15.45
CA ASN A 33 5.12 -17.43 -14.24
C ASN A 33 4.46 -16.12 -13.81
N ILE A 34 3.25 -16.21 -13.27
CA ILE A 34 2.41 -15.07 -12.90
C ILE A 34 2.26 -15.02 -11.38
N TYR A 35 2.42 -13.83 -10.81
CA TYR A 35 2.33 -13.57 -9.37
C TYR A 35 1.39 -12.41 -9.06
N GLY A 36 0.79 -12.38 -7.87
CA GLY A 36 -0.12 -11.31 -7.46
C GLY A 36 0.53 -9.92 -7.25
N CYS A 37 1.85 -9.85 -7.22
CA CYS A 37 2.65 -8.62 -7.07
C CYS A 37 4.08 -8.89 -7.56
N GLU A 38 4.72 -7.88 -8.12
CA GLU A 38 6.11 -7.90 -8.58
C GLU A 38 7.09 -8.24 -7.46
N ARG A 39 6.80 -7.84 -6.22
CA ARG A 39 7.61 -8.14 -5.03
C ARG A 39 7.63 -9.62 -4.66
N LEU A 40 6.72 -10.43 -5.22
CA LEU A 40 6.62 -11.86 -4.95
C LEU A 40 7.32 -12.73 -5.99
N ILE A 41 7.86 -12.13 -7.06
CA ILE A 41 8.60 -12.88 -8.09
C ILE A 41 9.84 -13.55 -7.47
N GLY A 42 10.68 -12.80 -6.75
CA GLY A 42 11.87 -13.35 -6.10
C GLY A 42 12.78 -14.11 -7.09
N ASN A 43 13.07 -15.38 -6.78
CA ASN A 43 13.82 -16.30 -7.63
C ASN A 43 12.94 -17.07 -8.63
N ASP A 44 11.66 -16.73 -8.73
CA ASP A 44 10.69 -17.37 -9.62
C ASP A 44 10.45 -18.87 -9.31
N ASP A 45 10.53 -19.21 -8.03
CA ASP A 45 10.42 -20.58 -7.48
C ASP A 45 9.36 -20.69 -6.37
N ASN A 46 8.70 -19.59 -6.01
CA ASN A 46 7.63 -19.60 -5.02
C ASN A 46 6.35 -20.18 -5.62
N GLU A 47 6.25 -21.50 -5.58
CA GLU A 47 5.08 -22.21 -6.06
C GLU A 47 3.82 -21.72 -5.34
N GLU A 48 3.80 -21.55 -4.02
CA GLU A 48 2.61 -21.14 -3.26
C GLU A 48 1.95 -19.85 -3.79
N MET A 49 2.78 -18.87 -4.19
CA MET A 49 2.30 -17.56 -4.66
C MET A 49 2.20 -17.44 -6.19
N CYS A 50 2.65 -18.44 -6.94
CA CYS A 50 2.50 -18.49 -8.40
C CYS A 50 1.04 -18.80 -8.77
N ILE A 51 0.37 -17.87 -9.45
CA ILE A 51 -1.06 -17.96 -9.83
C ILE A 51 -1.28 -18.36 -11.29
N GLY A 52 -0.24 -18.85 -11.98
CA GLY A 52 -0.34 -19.35 -13.34
C GLY A 52 0.94 -19.12 -14.15
N ASN A 53 0.84 -19.35 -15.45
CA ASN A 53 1.92 -19.08 -16.40
C ASN A 53 1.34 -18.52 -17.70
N VAL A 54 2.01 -17.57 -18.35
CA VAL A 54 1.52 -16.93 -19.59
C VAL A 54 1.22 -17.92 -20.72
N ALA A 55 1.89 -19.08 -20.75
CA ALA A 55 1.65 -20.12 -21.75
C ALA A 55 0.36 -20.92 -21.49
N THR A 56 -0.06 -21.05 -20.22
CA THR A 56 -1.21 -21.88 -19.82
C THR A 56 -2.39 -21.09 -19.26
N GLY A 57 -2.20 -19.79 -19.01
CA GLY A 57 -3.17 -18.93 -18.32
C GLY A 57 -3.08 -19.02 -16.80
N PHE A 58 -4.10 -18.46 -16.14
CA PHE A 58 -4.22 -18.46 -14.69
C PHE A 58 -4.63 -19.83 -14.15
N ASP A 59 -4.08 -20.19 -13.00
CA ASP A 59 -4.70 -21.18 -12.11
C ASP A 59 -5.85 -20.48 -11.37
N GLU A 60 -7.06 -20.60 -11.92
CA GLU A 60 -8.25 -19.90 -11.39
C GLU A 60 -8.60 -20.31 -9.97
N ALA A 61 -8.38 -21.58 -9.58
CA ALA A 61 -8.66 -22.06 -8.24
C ALA A 61 -7.74 -21.39 -7.22
N LYS A 62 -6.45 -21.33 -7.55
CA LYS A 62 -5.45 -20.71 -6.69
C LYS A 62 -5.58 -19.19 -6.64
N ARG A 63 -5.83 -18.56 -7.78
CA ARG A 63 -6.10 -17.13 -7.87
C ARG A 63 -7.34 -16.75 -7.04
N ALA A 64 -8.43 -17.50 -7.14
CA ALA A 64 -9.63 -17.28 -6.33
C ALA A 64 -9.35 -17.42 -4.83
N ALA A 65 -8.55 -18.41 -4.42
CA ALA A 65 -8.16 -18.60 -3.03
C ALA A 65 -7.35 -17.42 -2.46
N ILE A 66 -6.46 -16.84 -3.27
CA ILE A 66 -5.69 -15.64 -2.89
C ILE A 66 -6.61 -14.41 -2.80
N ILE A 67 -7.47 -14.20 -3.79
CA ILE A 67 -8.41 -13.06 -3.82
C ILE A 67 -9.34 -13.09 -2.59
N ALA A 68 -9.82 -14.28 -2.20
CA ALA A 68 -10.69 -14.43 -1.04
C ALA A 68 -10.04 -13.95 0.28
N LYS A 69 -8.71 -13.99 0.38
CA LYS A 69 -7.96 -13.51 1.55
C LYS A 69 -7.60 -12.01 1.49
N ARG A 70 -7.78 -11.34 0.34
CA ARG A 70 -7.40 -9.94 0.12
C ARG A 70 -8.12 -8.96 1.07
N GLY A 71 -9.39 -9.24 1.37
CA GLY A 71 -10.25 -8.31 2.10
C GLY A 71 -10.08 -8.29 3.63
N SER A 72 -9.39 -9.28 4.20
CA SER A 72 -9.51 -9.57 5.62
C SER A 72 -8.15 -9.76 6.26
N ASN A 73 -7.53 -8.68 6.71
CA ASN A 73 -6.44 -8.82 7.67
C ASN A 73 -7.01 -9.41 8.97
N VAL A 74 -6.57 -10.61 9.34
CA VAL A 74 -7.12 -11.37 10.46
C VAL A 74 -6.40 -11.09 11.78
N ASN A 75 -5.35 -10.27 11.78
CA ASN A 75 -4.63 -9.90 12.98
C ASN A 75 -5.55 -9.06 13.89
N LEU A 76 -5.85 -9.59 15.09
CA LEU A 76 -6.75 -8.97 16.07
C LEU A 76 -6.31 -7.54 16.46
N ASP A 77 -4.99 -7.33 16.62
CA ASP A 77 -4.44 -6.01 16.95
C ASP A 77 -4.78 -4.99 15.87
N CYS A 78 -4.87 -5.43 14.60
CA CYS A 78 -5.20 -4.56 13.49
C CYS A 78 -6.69 -4.23 13.41
N LEU A 79 -7.58 -5.03 14.00
CA LEU A 79 -9.04 -4.79 13.99
C LEU A 79 -9.43 -3.65 14.93
N GLU A 80 -8.72 -3.50 16.05
CA GLU A 80 -8.96 -2.46 17.06
C GLU A 80 -8.01 -1.25 16.94
N CYS A 81 -7.08 -1.28 15.99
CA CYS A 81 -6.06 -0.23 15.83
C CYS A 81 -6.65 1.07 15.24
N THR A 82 -6.43 2.19 15.92
CA THR A 82 -6.85 3.53 15.47
C THR A 82 -6.18 3.99 14.16
N TYR A 83 -5.01 3.44 13.85
CA TYR A 83 -4.31 3.74 12.60
C TYR A 83 -4.76 2.86 11.42
N ARG A 84 -5.66 1.89 11.63
CA ARG A 84 -6.03 0.87 10.62
C ARG A 84 -6.30 1.47 9.24
N ASN A 85 -7.11 2.52 9.17
CA ASN A 85 -7.52 3.12 7.90
C ASN A 85 -6.39 3.87 7.18
N ARG A 86 -5.30 4.23 7.87
CA ARG A 86 -4.13 4.92 7.31
C ARG A 86 -2.89 4.02 7.19
N CYS A 87 -3.02 2.78 7.68
CA CYS A 87 -1.97 1.78 7.70
C CYS A 87 -2.06 0.89 6.45
N MET A 88 -0.91 0.51 5.91
CA MET A 88 -0.78 -0.44 4.80
C MET A 88 -0.89 -1.90 5.24
N ASN A 89 -1.67 -2.19 6.29
CA ASN A 89 -1.96 -3.55 6.75
C ASN A 89 -2.66 -4.41 5.67
N TRP A 90 -3.19 -3.76 4.64
CA TRP A 90 -3.77 -4.38 3.44
C TRP A 90 -2.73 -4.77 2.39
N CYS A 91 -1.44 -4.44 2.55
CA CYS A 91 -0.41 -4.80 1.60
C CYS A 91 -0.06 -6.29 1.72
N HIS A 92 -0.62 -7.12 0.84
CA HIS A 92 -0.48 -8.58 0.93
C HIS A 92 0.93 -9.08 0.67
N CYS A 93 1.69 -8.45 -0.22
CA CYS A 93 3.05 -8.88 -0.52
C CYS A 93 4.00 -8.66 0.65
N ILE A 94 3.86 -7.56 1.41
CA ILE A 94 4.70 -7.34 2.60
C ILE A 94 4.28 -8.24 3.76
N ASN A 95 2.97 -8.46 3.95
CA ASN A 95 2.46 -9.42 4.93
C ASN A 95 3.04 -10.81 4.65
N TYR A 96 2.98 -11.28 3.40
CA TYR A 96 3.54 -12.57 3.01
C TYR A 96 5.06 -12.61 3.20
N ALA A 97 5.79 -11.59 2.77
CA ALA A 97 7.25 -11.55 2.90
C ALA A 97 7.74 -11.56 4.35
N THR A 98 6.92 -11.11 5.30
CA THR A 98 7.29 -11.01 6.72
C THR A 98 6.71 -12.12 7.58
N THR A 99 5.58 -12.74 7.19
CA THR A 99 4.88 -13.74 8.00
C THR A 99 4.66 -15.08 7.31
N GLY A 100 4.86 -15.15 5.99
CA GLY A 100 4.41 -16.28 5.16
C GLY A 100 2.89 -16.29 4.87
N ALA A 101 2.14 -15.30 5.37
CA ALA A 101 0.70 -15.18 5.15
C ALA A 101 0.33 -13.81 4.58
N ILE A 102 -0.54 -13.77 3.58
CA ILE A 102 -0.96 -12.50 2.94
C ILE A 102 -1.92 -11.65 3.80
N ASP A 103 -2.58 -12.26 4.78
CA ASP A 103 -3.65 -11.69 5.59
C ASP A 103 -3.22 -11.37 7.04
N THR A 104 -1.92 -11.47 7.34
CA THR A 104 -1.39 -11.23 8.69
C THR A 104 -0.28 -10.19 8.64
N THR A 105 -0.41 -9.12 9.42
CA THR A 105 0.62 -8.09 9.53
C THR A 105 1.63 -8.41 10.63
N ASP A 106 2.91 -8.39 10.27
CA ASP A 106 4.04 -8.58 11.18
C ASP A 106 4.25 -7.38 12.14
N GLY A 107 4.86 -7.65 13.28
CA GLY A 107 5.18 -6.64 14.29
C GLY A 107 6.09 -5.51 13.78
N ILE A 108 7.04 -5.81 12.89
CA ILE A 108 7.94 -4.80 12.30
C ILE A 108 7.17 -3.87 11.37
N VAL A 109 6.26 -4.42 10.56
CA VAL A 109 5.40 -3.62 9.67
C VAL A 109 4.47 -2.73 10.51
N CYS A 110 3.86 -3.28 11.56
CA CYS A 110 3.03 -2.52 12.49
C CYS A 110 3.82 -1.36 13.13
N PHE A 111 4.99 -1.64 13.68
CA PHE A 111 5.86 -0.64 14.29
C PHE A 111 6.24 0.47 13.30
N HIS A 112 6.68 0.10 12.10
CA HIS A 112 7.06 1.04 11.05
C HIS A 112 5.90 1.96 10.68
N GLU A 113 4.72 1.39 10.43
CA GLU A 113 3.53 2.14 10.04
C GLU A 113 3.10 3.13 11.12
N ARG A 114 3.12 2.72 12.40
CA ARG A 114 2.79 3.60 13.52
C ARG A 114 3.74 4.78 13.63
N ILE A 115 5.05 4.55 13.49
CA ILE A 115 6.04 5.63 13.51
C ILE A 115 5.89 6.54 12.30
N ALA A 116 5.74 5.97 11.10
CA ALA A 116 5.61 6.74 9.86
C ALA A 116 4.38 7.66 9.91
N ILE A 117 3.24 7.15 10.39
CA ILE A 117 2.01 7.94 10.56
C ILE A 117 2.21 9.03 11.61
N SER A 118 2.74 8.68 12.79
CA SER A 118 2.97 9.65 13.87
C SER A 118 3.92 10.78 13.47
N VAL A 119 5.02 10.46 12.78
CA VAL A 119 5.97 11.46 12.28
C VAL A 119 5.33 12.33 11.20
N ALA A 120 4.58 11.72 10.27
CA ALA A 120 3.90 12.47 9.22
C ALA A 120 2.86 13.45 9.78
N ASP A 121 2.07 13.03 10.77
CA ASP A 121 1.08 13.89 11.43
C ASP A 121 1.77 15.08 12.13
N ARG A 122 2.81 14.80 12.91
CA ARG A 122 3.58 15.85 13.60
C ARG A 122 4.20 16.85 12.63
N VAL A 123 4.85 16.36 11.57
CA VAL A 123 5.49 17.22 10.56
C VAL A 123 4.45 18.01 9.79
N GLY A 124 3.36 17.37 9.36
CA GLY A 124 2.27 18.02 8.63
C GLY A 124 1.60 19.12 9.44
N GLU A 125 1.27 18.84 10.70
CA GLU A 125 0.66 19.82 11.62
C GLU A 125 1.60 21.01 11.88
N THR A 126 2.90 20.74 12.10
CA THR A 126 3.89 21.80 12.33
C THR A 126 3.97 22.73 11.12
N LEU A 127 4.15 22.17 9.91
CA LEU A 127 4.32 22.97 8.69
C LEU A 127 3.03 23.70 8.29
N PHE A 128 1.87 23.11 8.55
CA PHE A 128 0.58 23.76 8.34
C PHE A 128 0.40 24.96 9.29
N ASN A 129 0.69 24.79 10.59
CA ASN A 129 0.59 25.85 11.59
C ASN A 129 1.57 27.00 11.33
N GLU A 130 2.76 26.70 10.83
CA GLU A 130 3.75 27.71 10.41
C GLU A 130 3.36 28.44 9.11
N LYS A 131 2.29 28.01 8.43
CA LYS A 131 1.91 28.47 7.09
C LYS A 131 3.06 28.38 6.09
N ASN A 132 3.82 27.28 6.15
CA ASN A 132 4.96 27.08 5.29
C ASN A 132 4.52 27.11 3.81
N PRO A 133 5.04 28.02 2.97
CA PRO A 133 4.54 28.22 1.61
C PRO A 133 4.79 27.01 0.69
N LEU A 134 5.90 26.29 0.88
CA LEU A 134 6.19 25.09 0.09
C LEU A 134 5.24 23.96 0.44
N PHE A 135 4.93 23.79 1.73
CA PHE A 135 3.98 22.79 2.20
C PHE A 135 2.55 23.06 1.69
N LEU A 136 2.10 24.32 1.81
CA LEU A 136 0.77 24.72 1.36
C LEU A 136 0.61 24.60 -0.15
N ASN A 137 1.63 24.96 -0.92
CA ASN A 137 1.61 24.80 -2.36
C ASN A 137 1.57 23.31 -2.76
N HIS A 138 2.33 22.44 -2.09
CA HIS A 138 2.43 21.02 -2.44
C HIS A 138 1.19 20.19 -2.07
N PHE A 139 0.55 20.47 -0.93
CA PHE A 139 -0.58 19.65 -0.43
C PHE A 139 -1.96 20.30 -0.53
N TYR A 140 -2.03 21.62 -0.74
CA TYR A 140 -3.30 22.36 -0.80
C TYR A 140 -3.46 23.21 -2.06
N ASP A 141 -2.45 23.26 -2.94
CA ASP A 141 -2.38 24.13 -4.13
C ASP A 141 -2.60 25.63 -3.81
N ILE A 142 -2.32 26.04 -2.56
CA ILE A 142 -2.42 27.44 -2.12
C ILE A 142 -1.08 28.10 -2.38
N GLY A 143 -0.89 28.64 -3.59
CA GLY A 143 0.34 29.36 -3.95
C GLY A 143 0.66 29.49 -5.45
N ALA A 144 -0.08 28.83 -6.34
CA ALA A 144 0.16 28.90 -7.79
C ALA A 144 -0.31 30.22 -8.46
N GLU A 145 -1.09 31.06 -7.77
CA GLU A 145 -1.46 32.39 -8.25
C GLU A 145 -0.49 33.46 -7.70
N GLN A 146 0.71 33.57 -8.29
CA GLN A 146 1.54 34.78 -8.21
C GLN A 146 2.71 34.87 -9.21
N SER A 147 2.62 34.23 -10.37
CA SER A 147 3.52 34.53 -11.48
C SER A 147 2.84 35.56 -12.40
N PRO A 148 3.34 36.80 -12.53
CA PRO A 148 2.82 37.71 -13.54
C PRO A 148 3.02 37.11 -14.94
N PRO A 149 2.13 37.38 -15.90
CA PRO A 149 2.33 36.92 -17.27
C PRO A 149 3.67 37.45 -17.80
N GLU A 150 4.50 36.55 -18.34
CA GLU A 150 5.74 36.92 -19.02
C GLU A 150 5.43 37.86 -20.21
N PRO A 151 6.30 38.84 -20.48
CA PRO A 151 6.07 39.90 -21.48
C PRO A 151 6.00 39.40 -22.93
#